data_AF-A0A4P6V0Y8-F1
#
_entry.id   AF-A0A4P6V0Y8-F1
#
_cell.length_a   1.000
_cell.length_b   1.000
_cell.length_c   1.000
_cell.angle_alpha   90.00
_cell.angle_beta   90.00
_cell.angle_gamma   90.00
#
_symmetry.space_group_name_H-M   'P 1'
#
loop_
_entity.id
_entity.type
_entity.pdbx_description
1 polymer ?
#
loop_
_entity_poly.entity_id
_entity_poly.type
_entity_poly.pdbx_seq_one_letter_code
_entity_poly.pdbx_strand_id
1 'polypeptide(L)'
;MTTKRQAAVSKALASLAPMMPLEDALAVKALVARRHMRALPADRAVWLAMVTHIRHTRTDYDNLLADGYDRDAARFFVIEDINDVLRQWQATRLLDPHEDIEEPSNAPVRGASLKGRD
;
A
#
# COMPACT_ATOMS: atom_id res chain seq x y z
N MET A 1 -25.37 -6.78 4.47
CA MET A 1 -25.20 -6.18 3.12
C MET A 1 -23.81 -5.58 3.01
N THR A 2 -23.10 -5.86 1.91
CA THR A 2 -21.77 -5.29 1.65
C THR A 2 -21.92 -3.88 1.07
N THR A 3 -21.14 -2.92 1.54
CA THR A 3 -21.21 -1.54 1.02
C THR A 3 -20.68 -1.46 -0.41
N LYS A 4 -21.12 -0.44 -1.18
CA LYS A 4 -20.59 -0.18 -2.54
C LYS A 4 -19.05 -0.11 -2.56
N ARG A 5 -18.44 0.47 -1.53
CA ARG A 5 -16.98 0.55 -1.39
C ARG A 5 -16.34 -0.83 -1.19
N GLN A 6 -16.88 -1.65 -0.29
CA GLN A 6 -16.37 -3.00 -0.04
C GLN A 6 -16.50 -3.91 -1.27
N ALA A 7 -17.58 -3.77 -2.05
CA ALA A 7 -17.74 -4.46 -3.32
C ALA A 7 -16.69 -4.02 -4.34
N ALA A 8 -16.42 -2.71 -4.46
CA ALA A 8 -15.38 -2.18 -5.33
C ALA A 8 -13.97 -2.66 -4.94
N VAL A 9 -13.65 -2.73 -3.64
CA VAL A 9 -12.37 -3.31 -3.15
C VAL A 9 -12.24 -4.76 -3.55
N SER A 10 -13.29 -5.56 -3.34
CA SER A 10 -13.25 -6.99 -3.63
C SER A 10 -13.10 -7.24 -5.13
N LYS A 11 -13.77 -6.45 -5.97
CA LYS A 11 -13.59 -6.48 -7.43
C LYS A 11 -12.17 -6.10 -7.83
N ALA A 12 -11.63 -5.02 -7.27
CA ALA A 12 -10.27 -4.57 -7.57
C ALA A 12 -9.22 -5.62 -7.19
N LEU A 13 -9.34 -6.25 -6.02
CA LEU A 13 -8.46 -7.35 -5.61
C LEU A 13 -8.52 -8.54 -6.57
N ALA A 14 -9.73 -9.01 -6.90
CA ALA A 14 -9.91 -10.14 -7.81
C ALA A 14 -9.36 -9.86 -9.22
N SER A 15 -9.45 -8.62 -9.70
CA SER A 15 -8.86 -8.22 -10.97
C SER A 15 -7.34 -8.06 -10.90
N LEU A 16 -6.82 -7.54 -9.78
CA LEU A 16 -5.42 -7.15 -9.67
C LEU A 16 -4.50 -8.32 -9.30
N ALA A 17 -4.95 -9.25 -8.45
CA ALA A 17 -4.14 -10.35 -7.92
C ALA A 17 -5.03 -11.59 -7.68
N PRO A 18 -5.41 -12.32 -8.75
CA PRO A 18 -6.40 -13.39 -8.70
C PRO A 18 -5.95 -14.60 -7.87
N MET A 19 -4.63 -14.83 -7.73
CA MET A 19 -4.07 -15.96 -6.98
C MET A 19 -3.59 -15.57 -5.56
N MET A 20 -3.98 -14.40 -5.07
CA MET A 20 -3.64 -13.96 -3.71
C MET A 20 -4.29 -14.87 -2.66
N PRO A 21 -3.53 -15.37 -1.66
CA PRO A 21 -4.08 -16.10 -0.53
C PRO A 21 -5.12 -15.29 0.25
N LEU A 22 -6.10 -15.98 0.84
CA LEU A 22 -7.20 -15.33 1.56
C LEU A 22 -6.69 -14.48 2.73
N GLU A 23 -5.69 -14.95 3.47
CA GLU A 23 -5.11 -14.24 4.61
C GLU A 23 -4.56 -12.87 4.18
N ASP A 24 -3.79 -12.83 3.10
CA ASP A 24 -3.27 -11.59 2.53
C ASP A 24 -4.39 -10.68 2.04
N ALA A 25 -5.39 -11.26 1.36
CA ALA A 25 -6.53 -10.48 0.87
C ALA A 25 -7.30 -9.81 2.01
N LEU A 26 -7.41 -10.46 3.17
CA LEU A 26 -8.02 -9.88 4.37
C LEU A 26 -7.14 -8.78 4.98
N ALA A 27 -5.83 -8.98 5.07
CA ALA A 27 -4.89 -7.98 5.53
C ALA A 27 -4.94 -6.71 4.65
N VAL A 28 -4.91 -6.87 3.33
CA VAL A 28 -5.03 -5.76 2.38
C VAL A 28 -6.38 -5.05 2.52
N LYS A 29 -7.50 -5.78 2.68
CA LYS A 29 -8.82 -5.16 2.93
C LYS A 29 -8.82 -4.34 4.22
N ALA A 30 -8.16 -4.80 5.27
CA ALA A 30 -8.04 -4.06 6.54
C ALA A 30 -7.22 -2.78 6.36
N LEU A 31 -6.12 -2.82 5.61
CA LEU A 31 -5.33 -1.63 5.25
C LEU A 31 -6.16 -0.60 4.47
N VAL A 32 -6.92 -1.04 3.45
CA VAL A 32 -7.79 -0.17 2.64
C VAL A 32 -8.92 0.47 3.47
N ALA A 33 -9.35 -0.16 4.56
CA ALA A 33 -10.42 0.37 5.42
C ALA A 33 -9.98 1.58 6.29
N ARG A 34 -8.68 1.83 6.41
CA ARG A 34 -8.09 2.95 7.18
C ARG A 34 -8.58 4.30 6.66
N ARG A 35 -8.74 5.28 7.56
CA ARG A 35 -9.38 6.57 7.27
C ARG A 35 -8.75 7.31 6.07
N HIS A 36 -7.42 7.38 6.00
CA HIS A 36 -6.70 8.08 4.93
C HIS A 36 -6.84 7.39 3.55
N MET A 37 -7.16 6.10 3.50
CA MET A 37 -7.35 5.34 2.26
C MET A 37 -8.74 5.52 1.64
N ARG A 38 -9.73 6.00 2.42
CA ARG A 38 -11.13 6.10 1.98
C ARG A 38 -11.34 7.14 0.88
N ALA A 39 -10.48 8.15 0.82
CA ALA A 39 -10.53 9.19 -0.21
C ALA A 39 -10.00 8.71 -1.57
N LEU A 40 -9.24 7.61 -1.60
CA LEU A 40 -8.65 7.09 -2.82
C LEU A 40 -9.66 6.21 -3.61
N PRO A 41 -9.58 6.23 -4.95
CA PRO A 41 -10.19 5.21 -5.81
C PRO A 41 -9.85 3.79 -5.33
N ALA A 42 -10.78 2.85 -5.51
CA ALA A 42 -10.66 1.53 -4.91
C ALA A 42 -9.47 0.72 -5.43
N ASP A 43 -9.20 0.80 -6.72
CA ASP A 43 -8.05 0.25 -7.43
C ASP A 43 -6.72 0.80 -6.88
N ARG A 44 -6.57 2.13 -6.79
CA ARG A 44 -5.35 2.75 -6.28
C ARG A 44 -5.14 2.44 -4.80
N ALA A 45 -6.21 2.46 -4.00
CA ALA A 45 -6.13 2.08 -2.58
C ALA A 45 -5.68 0.63 -2.40
N VAL A 46 -6.20 -0.29 -3.21
CA VAL A 46 -5.83 -1.72 -3.17
C VAL A 46 -4.38 -1.91 -3.60
N TRP A 47 -3.93 -1.27 -4.68
CA TRP A 47 -2.53 -1.34 -5.12
C TRP A 47 -1.56 -0.87 -4.03
N LEU A 48 -1.79 0.32 -3.47
CA LEU A 48 -0.94 0.87 -2.39
C LEU A 48 -0.94 -0.04 -1.16
N ALA A 49 -2.12 -0.48 -0.71
CA ALA A 49 -2.23 -1.37 0.45
C ALA A 49 -1.53 -2.71 0.21
N MET A 50 -1.64 -3.27 -0.99
CA MET A 50 -1.01 -4.53 -1.37
C MET A 50 0.51 -4.42 -1.39
N VAL A 51 1.07 -3.39 -2.04
CA VAL A 51 2.54 -3.19 -2.08
C VAL A 51 3.08 -2.96 -0.68
N THR A 52 2.41 -2.14 0.14
CA THR A 52 2.78 -1.94 1.55
C THR A 52 2.73 -3.25 2.34
N HIS A 53 1.69 -4.06 2.17
CA HIS A 53 1.56 -5.36 2.83
C HIS A 53 2.71 -6.31 2.46
N ILE A 54 2.98 -6.47 1.15
CA ILE A 54 4.06 -7.34 0.67
C ILE A 54 5.40 -6.85 1.23
N ARG A 55 5.68 -5.55 1.13
CA ARG A 55 6.92 -4.94 1.64
C ARG A 55 7.18 -5.27 3.11
N HIS A 56 6.16 -5.22 3.97
CA HIS A 56 6.36 -5.47 5.40
C HIS A 56 6.33 -6.95 5.79
N THR A 57 5.67 -7.81 5.02
CA THR A 57 5.38 -9.19 5.45
C THR A 57 6.08 -10.26 4.65
N ARG A 58 6.59 -9.93 3.46
CA ARG A 58 7.17 -10.88 2.50
C ARG A 58 8.56 -10.51 2.04
N THR A 59 9.16 -9.48 2.62
CA THR A 59 10.52 -9.04 2.28
C THR A 59 11.29 -8.65 3.54
N ASP A 60 12.60 -8.45 3.39
CA ASP A 60 13.48 -8.02 4.47
C ASP A 60 13.43 -6.50 4.76
N TYR A 61 12.40 -5.79 4.30
CA TYR A 61 12.31 -4.33 4.43
C TYR A 61 12.46 -3.84 5.88
N ASP A 62 11.76 -4.47 6.83
CA ASP A 62 11.84 -4.06 8.24
C ASP A 62 13.21 -4.40 8.86
N ASN A 63 13.88 -5.45 8.37
CA ASN A 63 15.25 -5.80 8.77
C ASN A 63 16.25 -4.76 8.26
N LEU A 64 16.14 -4.35 6.99
CA LEU A 64 16.98 -3.30 6.40
C LEU A 64 16.87 -1.98 7.17
N LEU A 65 15.66 -1.60 7.59
CA LEU A 65 15.48 -0.41 8.44
C LEU A 65 16.14 -0.58 9.82
N ALA A 66 16.06 -1.76 10.43
CA ALA A 66 16.72 -2.05 11.70
C ALA A 66 18.25 -2.01 11.59
N ASP A 67 18.79 -2.41 10.44
CA ASP A 67 20.23 -2.37 10.11
C ASP A 67 20.73 -0.95 9.76
N GLY A 68 19.85 0.05 9.76
CA GLY A 68 20.20 1.46 9.60
C GLY A 68 20.18 1.95 8.15
N TYR A 69 19.63 1.17 7.21
CA TYR A 69 19.36 1.67 5.87
C TYR A 69 18.25 2.73 5.91
N ASP A 70 18.39 3.76 5.07
CA ASP A 70 17.28 4.69 4.87
C ASP A 70 16.12 4.02 4.11
N ARG A 71 14.96 4.68 4.11
CA ARG A 71 13.74 4.12 3.51
C ARG A 71 13.84 3.94 2.01
N ASP A 72 14.56 4.80 1.31
CA ASP A 72 14.61 4.75 -0.14
C ASP A 72 15.56 3.64 -0.59
N ALA A 73 16.70 3.48 0.08
CA ALA A 73 17.59 2.34 -0.08
C ALA A 73 16.87 1.03 0.26
N ALA A 74 16.20 0.95 1.41
CA ALA A 74 15.47 -0.26 1.81
C ALA A 74 14.35 -0.61 0.82
N ARG A 75 13.60 0.39 0.31
CA ARG A 75 12.60 0.19 -0.73
C ARG A 75 13.24 -0.33 -2.01
N PHE A 76 14.38 0.22 -2.42
CA PHE A 76 15.08 -0.19 -3.63
C PHE A 76 15.49 -1.68 -3.57
N PHE A 77 16.06 -2.13 -2.45
CA PHE A 77 16.52 -3.51 -2.31
C PHE A 77 15.40 -4.55 -2.39
N VAL A 78 14.20 -4.23 -1.92
CA VAL A 78 13.10 -5.19 -1.84
C VAL A 78 12.16 -5.19 -3.05
N ILE A 79 12.43 -4.40 -4.10
CA ILE A 79 11.55 -4.34 -5.28
C ILE A 79 11.43 -5.70 -5.96
N GLU A 80 12.53 -6.42 -6.16
CA GLU A 80 12.48 -7.72 -6.82
C GLU A 80 11.69 -8.75 -5.99
N ASP A 81 11.89 -8.78 -4.66
CA ASP A 81 11.11 -9.63 -3.76
C ASP A 81 9.60 -9.31 -3.84
N ILE A 82 9.25 -8.01 -3.90
CA ILE A 82 7.87 -7.58 -4.10
C ILE A 82 7.34 -8.11 -5.44
N ASN A 83 8.10 -7.94 -6.52
CA ASN A 83 7.71 -8.37 -7.86
C ASN A 83 7.57 -9.90 -7.97
N ASP A 84 8.39 -10.67 -7.26
CA ASP A 84 8.27 -12.12 -7.21
C ASP A 84 6.98 -12.57 -6.52
N VAL A 85 6.58 -11.93 -5.42
CA VAL A 85 5.29 -12.18 -4.78
C VAL A 85 4.13 -11.77 -5.70
N LEU A 86 4.23 -10.63 -6.37
CA LEU A 86 3.22 -10.18 -7.33
C LEU A 86 3.07 -11.17 -8.50
N ARG A 87 4.18 -11.72 -9.02
CA ARG A 87 4.16 -12.77 -10.05
C ARG A 87 3.50 -14.05 -9.55
N GLN A 88 3.83 -14.49 -8.33
CA GLN A 88 3.21 -15.66 -7.69
C GLN A 88 1.68 -15.49 -7.56
N TRP A 89 1.22 -14.29 -7.26
CA TRP A 89 -0.21 -13.97 -7.19
C TRP A 89 -0.86 -13.67 -8.54
N GLN A 90 -0.10 -13.82 -9.64
CA GLN A 90 -0.50 -13.50 -11.01
C GLN A 90 -1.02 -12.07 -11.15
N ALA A 91 -0.35 -11.13 -10.49
CA ALA A 91 -0.79 -9.76 -10.49
C ALA A 91 -0.76 -9.16 -11.90
N THR A 92 -1.76 -8.36 -12.24
CA THR A 92 -1.86 -7.73 -13.58
C THR A 92 -0.93 -6.53 -13.76
N ARG A 93 -0.13 -6.22 -12.73
CA ARG A 93 0.84 -5.12 -12.70
C ARG A 93 1.99 -5.50 -11.77
N LEU A 94 3.20 -5.06 -12.14
CA LEU A 94 4.41 -5.13 -11.33
C LEU A 94 4.82 -3.75 -10.82
N LEU A 95 5.65 -3.73 -9.78
CA LEU A 95 6.23 -2.52 -9.23
C LEU A 95 7.42 -2.09 -10.10
N ASP A 96 7.40 -0.84 -10.56
CA ASP A 96 8.50 -0.23 -11.28
C ASP A 96 9.46 0.44 -10.27
N PRO A 97 10.78 0.13 -10.31
CA PRO A 97 11.79 0.78 -9.47
C PRO A 97 11.84 2.30 -9.54
N HIS A 98 11.38 2.88 -10.65
CA HIS A 98 11.41 4.31 -10.91
C HIS A 98 10.05 4.99 -10.67
N GLU A 99 9.03 4.21 -10.32
CA GLU A 99 7.73 4.77 -10.00
C GLU A 99 7.70 5.20 -8.55
N ASP A 100 7.87 6.51 -8.34
CA ASP A 100 7.67 7.15 -7.04
C ASP A 100 6.25 6.82 -6.55
N ILE A 101 6.13 5.82 -5.69
CA ILE A 101 4.91 5.61 -4.92
C ILE A 101 4.86 6.79 -3.95
N GLU A 102 4.30 7.91 -4.39
CA GLU A 102 3.88 9.01 -3.54
C GLU A 102 2.97 8.41 -2.46
N GLU A 103 3.54 8.10 -1.30
CA GLU A 103 2.76 7.82 -0.11
C GLU A 103 1.88 9.06 0.10
N PRO A 104 0.55 8.91 0.25
CA PRO A 104 -0.30 10.05 0.54
C PRO A 104 0.23 10.67 1.82
N SER A 105 0.84 11.85 1.66
CA SER A 105 1.49 12.60 2.72
C SER A 105 0.61 12.58 3.97
N ASN A 106 1.07 11.89 5.01
CA ASN A 106 0.46 11.94 6.34
C ASN A 106 0.88 13.24 7.08
N ALA A 107 1.22 14.29 6.33
CA ALA A 107 1.45 15.59 6.92
C ALA A 107 0.18 16.00 7.68
N PRO A 108 0.29 16.38 8.97
CA PRO A 108 -0.84 16.97 9.65
C PRO A 108 -1.26 18.20 8.85
N VAL A 109 -2.51 18.24 8.41
CA VAL A 109 -3.13 19.46 7.90
C VAL A 109 -3.04 20.48 9.04
N ARG A 110 -2.00 21.33 9.03
CA ARG A 110 -1.84 22.41 10.00
C ARG A 110 -2.93 23.43 9.70
N GLY A 111 -4.08 23.21 10.32
CA GLY A 111 -5.13 24.20 10.45
C GLY A 111 -4.65 25.37 11.30
N ALA A 112 -4.93 26.57 10.81
CA ALA A 112 -5.09 27.82 11.55
C ALA A 112 -3.89 28.30 12.40
N SER A 113 -2.96 29.01 11.74
CA SER A 113 -2.26 30.11 12.42
C SER A 113 -3.22 31.29 12.53
N LEU A 114 -3.93 31.39 13.66
CA LEU A 114 -4.60 32.62 14.07
C LEU A 114 -3.52 33.60 14.48
N LYS A 115 -3.07 34.45 13.55
CA LYS A 115 -2.27 35.63 13.87
C LYS A 115 -3.24 36.79 14.08
N GLY A 116 -3.47 37.15 15.34
CA GLY A 116 -4.29 38.30 15.71
C GLY A 116 -4.56 38.38 17.20
N ARG A 117 -3.64 39.03 17.92
CA ARG A 117 -3.83 39.93 19.09
C ARG A 117 -2.49 40.04 19.82
N ASP A 118 -1.82 41.17 19.63
CA ASP A 118 -1.66 42.20 20.65
C ASP A 118 -1.34 43.54 19.96
#